data_AF-A0A8T3QXZ7-F1
#
_entry.id   AF-A0A8T3QXZ7-F1
#
_cell.length_a   1.000
_cell.length_b   1.000
_cell.length_c   1.000
_cell.angle_alpha   90.00
_cell.angle_beta   90.00
_cell.angle_gamma   90.00
#
_symmetry.space_group_name_H-M   'P 1'
#
loop_
_entity.id
_entity.type
_entity.pdbx_description
1 polymer ?
#
loop_
_entity_poly.entity_id
_entity_poly.type
_entity_poly.pdbx_seq_one_letter_code
_entity_poly.pdbx_strand_id
1 'polypeptide(L)'
;GIVRNRAKIDATIGNAAAFLAIRAAYGSFATYLDEQVPGPPAFLPDDAVAADVPATTPASDALSADLKRRGFKFVGSTIVYALMQSIGLVDDHLPGCFRYARRRVVTR
;
A
#
# COMPACT_ATOMS: atom_id res chain seq x y z
N GLY A 1 13.05 -12.12 17.92
CA GLY A 1 12.86 -13.27 17.00
C GLY A 1 11.85 -12.92 15.93
N ILE A 2 11.58 -13.81 14.97
CA ILE A 2 10.57 -13.63 13.91
C ILE A 2 9.25 -14.36 14.24
N VAL A 3 8.18 -14.04 13.51
CA VAL A 3 6.95 -14.86 13.51
C VAL A 3 7.25 -16.21 12.84
N ARG A 4 7.29 -17.29 13.62
CA ARG A 4 7.65 -18.65 13.19
C ARG A 4 6.50 -19.35 12.45
N ASN A 5 6.05 -18.76 11.34
CA ASN A 5 5.06 -19.34 10.45
C ASN A 5 5.71 -19.67 9.10
N ARG A 6 5.72 -20.95 8.72
CA ARG A 6 6.42 -21.41 7.51
C ARG A 6 5.90 -20.73 6.24
N ALA A 7 4.59 -20.61 6.08
CA ALA A 7 3.99 -19.97 4.92
C ALA A 7 4.38 -18.49 4.78
N LYS A 8 4.48 -17.74 5.89
CA LYS A 8 4.94 -16.33 5.86
C LYS A 8 6.43 -16.22 5.50
N ILE A 9 7.26 -17.16 5.95
CA ILE A 9 8.69 -17.20 5.60
C ILE A 9 8.85 -17.49 4.11
N ASP A 10 8.20 -18.53 3.60
CA ASP A 10 8.27 -18.90 2.18
C ASP A 10 7.70 -17.79 1.28
N ALA A 11 6.63 -17.12 1.72
CA ALA A 11 6.09 -15.94 1.04
C ALA A 11 7.09 -14.78 0.96
N THR A 12 7.87 -14.54 2.01
CA THR A 12 8.89 -13.47 2.00
C THR A 12 9.95 -13.73 0.91
N ILE A 13 10.39 -14.98 0.78
CA ILE A 13 11.36 -15.39 -0.25
C ILE A 13 10.75 -15.24 -1.65
N GLY A 14 9.53 -15.76 -1.86
CA GLY A 14 8.84 -15.65 -3.14
C GLY A 14 8.53 -14.20 -3.54
N ASN A 15 8.11 -13.37 -2.59
CA ASN A 15 7.86 -11.95 -2.80
C ASN A 15 9.14 -11.19 -3.21
N ALA A 16 10.30 -11.57 -2.67
CA ALA A 16 11.57 -10.98 -3.09
C ALA A 16 11.90 -11.28 -4.56
N ALA A 17 11.65 -12.51 -5.03
CA ALA A 17 11.81 -12.86 -6.43
C ALA A 17 10.84 -12.08 -7.34
N ALA A 18 9.56 -11.99 -6.95
CA ALA A 18 8.55 -11.22 -7.66
C ALA A 18 8.88 -9.71 -7.70
N PHE A 19 9.43 -9.16 -6.62
CA PHE A 19 9.89 -7.79 -6.55
C PHE A 19 11.04 -7.51 -7.52
N LEU A 20 12.01 -8.43 -7.63
CA LEU A 20 13.10 -8.30 -8.62
C LEU A 20 12.57 -8.34 -10.05
N ALA A 21 11.57 -9.18 -10.33
CA ALA A 21 10.91 -9.21 -11.64
C ALA A 21 10.19 -7.88 -11.96
N ILE A 22 9.50 -7.27 -10.98
CA ILE A 22 8.92 -5.93 -11.15
C ILE A 22 10.03 -4.90 -11.42
N ARG A 23 11.11 -4.90 -10.63
CA ARG A 23 12.22 -3.97 -10.86
C ARG A 23 12.84 -4.12 -12.25
N ALA A 24 12.94 -5.34 -12.77
CA ALA A 24 13.43 -5.56 -14.14
C ALA A 24 12.48 -5.00 -15.20
N ALA A 25 11.16 -5.09 -14.99
CA ALA A 25 10.15 -4.62 -15.94
C ALA A 25 9.86 -3.11 -15.87
N TYR A 26 9.91 -2.52 -14.68
CA TYR A 26 9.52 -1.12 -14.41
C TYR A 26 10.71 -0.22 -14.01
N GLY A 27 11.92 -0.77 -13.95
CA GLY A 27 13.12 -0.09 -13.43
C GLY A 27 13.16 0.02 -11.90
N SER A 28 12.02 0.32 -11.26
CA SER A 28 11.88 0.37 -9.80
C SER A 28 10.50 -0.07 -9.33
N PHE A 29 10.39 -0.47 -8.06
CA PHE A 29 9.09 -0.76 -7.45
C PHE A 29 8.28 0.51 -7.18
N ALA A 30 8.94 1.65 -6.96
CA ALA A 30 8.26 2.94 -6.78
C ALA A 30 7.55 3.37 -8.08
N THR A 31 8.25 3.30 -9.22
CA THR A 31 7.66 3.56 -10.55
C THR A 31 6.48 2.64 -10.83
N TYR A 32 6.60 1.35 -10.50
CA TYR A 32 5.47 0.42 -10.58
C TYR A 32 4.27 0.88 -9.73
N LEU A 33 4.49 1.28 -8.48
CA LEU A 33 3.40 1.76 -7.61
C LEU A 33 2.77 3.04 -8.14
N ASP A 34 3.55 3.98 -8.67
CA ASP A 34 3.06 5.22 -9.28
C ASP A 34 2.16 4.94 -10.49
N GLU A 35 2.50 3.93 -11.30
CA GLU A 35 1.66 3.50 -12.42
C GLU A 35 0.38 2.78 -11.97
N GLN A 36 0.44 1.97 -10.90
CA GLN A 36 -0.72 1.23 -10.41
C GLN A 36 -1.69 2.10 -9.61
N VAL A 37 -1.19 3.13 -8.93
CA VAL A 37 -1.98 4.03 -8.08
C VAL A 37 -1.64 5.47 -8.45
N PRO A 38 -2.14 5.95 -9.61
CA PRO A 38 -1.82 7.29 -10.08
C PRO A 38 -2.54 8.37 -9.27
N GLY A 39 -1.86 9.50 -9.09
CA GLY A 39 -2.42 10.69 -8.46
C GLY A 39 -1.86 10.97 -7.06
N PRO A 40 -2.23 12.11 -6.46
CA PRO A 40 -1.85 12.41 -5.10
C PRO A 40 -2.51 11.42 -4.13
N PRO A 41 -1.92 11.21 -2.94
CA PRO A 41 -2.55 10.39 -1.90
C PRO A 41 -3.98 10.84 -1.61
N ALA A 42 -4.87 9.88 -1.34
CA ALA A 42 -6.19 10.20 -0.80
C ALA A 42 -6.07 10.70 0.64
N PHE A 43 -6.95 11.64 1.03
CA PHE A 43 -6.99 12.23 2.37
C PHE A 43 -8.38 12.06 2.99
N LEU A 44 -8.42 11.93 4.31
CA LEU A 44 -9.67 11.95 5.08
C LEU A 44 -10.23 13.39 5.19
N PRO A 45 -11.57 13.56 5.20
CA PRO A 45 -12.20 14.87 5.39
C PRO A 45 -11.93 15.45 6.79
N ASP A 46 -12.13 16.77 6.94
CA ASP A 46 -11.82 17.52 8.18
C ASP A 46 -12.64 17.08 9.40
N ASP A 47 -13.76 16.38 9.19
CA ASP A 47 -14.68 15.85 10.20
C ASP A 47 -14.58 14.32 10.37
N ALA A 48 -13.63 13.67 9.69
CA ALA A 48 -13.46 12.22 9.76
C ALA A 48 -13.19 11.71 11.17
N VAL A 49 -13.75 10.54 11.48
CA VAL A 49 -13.48 9.76 12.67
C VAL A 49 -12.81 8.42 12.31
N ALA A 50 -12.30 7.72 13.32
CA ALA A 50 -11.62 6.42 13.10
C ALA A 50 -12.48 5.39 12.35
N ALA A 51 -13.81 5.45 12.50
CA ALA A 51 -14.74 4.58 11.80
C ALA A 51 -14.83 4.87 10.29
N ASP A 52 -14.41 6.04 9.83
CA ASP A 52 -14.42 6.43 8.42
C ASP A 52 -13.20 5.90 7.67
N VAL A 53 -12.16 5.43 8.38
CA VAL A 53 -10.97 4.81 7.77
C VAL A 53 -11.36 3.44 7.22
N PRO A 54 -11.33 3.22 5.90
CA PRO A 54 -11.78 1.97 5.34
C PRO A 54 -10.76 0.86 5.59
N ALA A 55 -11.20 -0.40 5.59
CA ALA A 55 -10.29 -1.55 5.63
C ALA A 55 -9.66 -1.87 4.27
N THR A 56 -10.31 -1.45 3.18
CA THR A 56 -9.90 -1.63 1.78
C THR A 56 -10.45 -0.50 0.91
N THR A 57 -9.85 -0.27 -0.24
CA THR A 57 -10.33 0.65 -1.27
C THR A 57 -10.28 -0.01 -2.66
N PRO A 58 -10.99 0.53 -3.67
CA PRO A 58 -10.86 0.03 -5.04
C PRO A 58 -9.41 0.00 -5.55
N ALA A 59 -8.59 0.98 -5.14
CA ALA A 59 -7.17 1.01 -5.46
C ALA A 59 -6.39 -0.12 -4.78
N SER A 60 -6.64 -0.40 -3.49
CA SER A 60 -6.00 -1.54 -2.81
C SER A 60 -6.45 -2.88 -3.37
N ASP A 61 -7.72 -3.00 -3.79
CA ASP A 61 -8.26 -4.20 -4.42
C ASP A 61 -7.55 -4.50 -5.74
N ALA A 62 -7.42 -3.48 -6.59
CA ALA A 62 -6.74 -3.56 -7.88
C ALA A 62 -5.26 -3.92 -7.71
N LEU A 63 -4.54 -3.23 -6.82
CA LEU A 63 -3.13 -3.50 -6.53
C LEU A 63 -2.94 -4.89 -5.91
N SER A 64 -3.80 -5.33 -4.98
CA SER A 64 -3.77 -6.69 -4.44
C SER A 64 -3.95 -7.73 -5.54
N ALA A 65 -4.89 -7.53 -6.46
CA ALA A 65 -5.11 -8.44 -7.58
C ALA A 65 -3.87 -8.51 -8.50
N ASP A 66 -3.25 -7.37 -8.80
CA ASP A 66 -2.07 -7.31 -9.65
C ASP A 66 -0.84 -7.97 -8.99
N LEU A 67 -0.57 -7.66 -7.72
CA LEU A 67 0.51 -8.29 -6.97
C LEU A 67 0.33 -9.82 -6.90
N LYS A 68 -0.90 -10.31 -6.68
CA LYS A 68 -1.21 -11.76 -6.73
C LYS A 68 -0.89 -12.36 -8.09
N ARG A 69 -1.29 -11.71 -9.19
CA ARG A 69 -0.97 -12.17 -10.56
C ARG A 69 0.54 -12.24 -10.81
N ARG A 70 1.31 -11.34 -10.18
CA ARG A 70 2.79 -11.30 -10.25
C ARG A 70 3.48 -12.27 -9.30
N GLY A 71 2.73 -13.12 -8.60
CA GLY A 71 3.26 -14.18 -7.75
C GLY A 71 3.48 -13.77 -6.30
N PHE A 72 3.13 -12.55 -5.89
CA PHE A 72 3.18 -12.18 -4.49
C PHE A 72 2.18 -12.99 -3.66
N LYS A 73 2.55 -13.25 -2.41
CA LYS A 73 1.76 -13.96 -1.39
C LYS A 73 1.59 -13.07 -0.16
N PHE A 74 0.53 -13.32 0.61
CA PHE A 74 0.11 -12.48 1.75
C PHE A 74 -0.14 -11.01 1.38
N VAL A 75 -0.70 -10.78 0.20
CA VAL A 75 -1.05 -9.46 -0.34
C VAL A 75 -2.57 -9.35 -0.54
N GLY A 76 -3.34 -9.69 0.49
CA GLY A 76 -4.78 -9.43 0.50
C GLY A 76 -5.07 -7.92 0.49
N SER A 77 -6.23 -7.48 0.00
CA SER A 77 -6.52 -6.06 -0.17
C SER A 77 -6.35 -5.25 1.13
N THR A 78 -6.76 -5.79 2.29
CA THR A 78 -6.54 -5.14 3.58
C THR A 78 -5.06 -4.96 3.92
N ILE A 79 -4.22 -5.95 3.59
CA ILE A 79 -2.76 -5.86 3.79
C ILE A 79 -2.17 -4.81 2.85
N VAL A 80 -2.65 -4.77 1.60
CA VAL A 80 -2.20 -3.81 0.61
C VAL A 80 -2.64 -2.40 0.97
N TYR A 81 -3.85 -2.21 1.48
CA TYR A 81 -4.31 -0.91 1.97
C TYR A 81 -3.47 -0.45 3.16
N ALA A 82 -3.19 -1.34 4.12
CA ALA A 82 -2.29 -1.04 5.23
C ALA A 82 -0.87 -0.68 4.76
N LEU A 83 -0.35 -1.33 3.70
CA LEU A 83 0.90 -0.93 3.06
C LEU A 83 0.79 0.47 2.46
N MET A 84 -0.28 0.76 1.71
CA MET A 84 -0.51 2.07 1.08
C MET A 84 -0.52 3.21 2.10
N GLN A 85 -1.20 3.02 3.23
CA GLN A 85 -1.18 3.95 4.37
C GLN A 85 0.26 4.11 4.90
N SER A 86 0.98 2.99 5.10
CA SER A 86 2.33 3.00 5.68
C SER A 86 3.38 3.68 4.81
N ILE A 87 3.22 3.65 3.48
CA ILE A 87 4.19 4.21 2.52
C ILE A 87 3.73 5.54 1.91
N GLY A 88 2.63 6.13 2.40
CA GLY A 88 2.14 7.43 1.93
C GLY A 88 1.57 7.41 0.51
N LEU A 89 0.99 6.28 0.10
CA LEU A 89 0.05 6.24 -1.05
C LEU A 89 -1.35 6.72 -0.65
N VAL A 90 -1.65 6.69 0.66
CA VAL A 90 -2.85 7.25 1.28
C VAL A 90 -2.43 7.94 2.57
N ASP A 91 -3.05 9.07 2.89
CA ASP A 91 -2.86 9.78 4.16
C ASP A 91 -4.15 9.70 4.99
N ASP A 92 -4.21 8.65 5.82
CA ASP A 92 -5.32 8.40 6.75
C ASP A 92 -5.04 8.95 8.15
N HIS A 93 -4.19 9.96 8.29
CA HIS A 93 -4.13 10.69 9.55
C HIS A 93 -5.50 11.31 9.85
N LEU A 94 -6.00 11.11 11.07
CA LEU A 94 -7.29 11.67 11.49
C LEU A 94 -7.18 13.17 11.83
N PRO A 95 -8.28 13.93 11.69
CA PRO A 95 -8.39 15.26 12.26
C PRO A 95 -7.95 15.29 13.74
N GLY A 96 -7.04 16.20 14.07
CA GLY A 96 -6.44 16.30 15.42
C GLY A 96 -5.12 15.54 15.60
N CYS A 97 -4.72 14.67 14.66
CA CYS A 97 -3.35 14.16 14.61
C CYS A 97 -2.38 15.30 14.29
N PHE A 98 -1.23 15.38 14.98
CA PHE A 98 -0.20 16.39 14.70
C PHE A 98 0.42 16.27 13.29
N ARG A 99 0.19 15.14 12.62
CA ARG A 99 0.60 14.86 11.24
C ARG A 99 -0.50 15.09 10.22
N TYR A 100 -1.72 15.45 10.65
CA TYR A 100 -2.84 15.71 9.74
C TYR A 100 -2.51 16.90 8.82
N ALA A 101 -2.29 16.62 7.53
CA ALA A 101 -1.96 17.62 6.54
C ALA A 101 -3.23 18.35 6.07
N ARG A 102 -3.67 19.37 6.81
CA ARG A 102 -4.92 20.13 6.55
C ARG A 102 -5.12 20.57 5.09
N ARG A 103 -4.04 20.88 4.37
CA ARG A 103 -3.96 21.11 2.92
C ARG A 103 -2.49 21.03 2.56
N ARG A 104 -2.06 20.19 1.62
CA ARG A 104 -0.89 20.47 0.76
C ARG A 104 -0.71 19.35 -0.26
N VAL A 105 -0.59 19.77 -1.52
CA VAL A 105 -0.05 18.97 -2.62
C VAL A 105 1.22 18.28 -2.11
N VAL A 106 1.14 16.97 -1.88
CA VAL A 106 2.33 16.15 -1.77
C VAL A 106 2.81 15.98 -3.21
N THR A 107 3.68 16.86 -3.68
CA THR A 107 4.48 16.56 -4.87
C THR A 107 5.32 15.35 -4.51
N ARG A 108 5.05 14.22 -5.18
CA ARG A 108 5.98 13.09 -5.23
C ARG A 108 7.21 13.45 -6.04
#